data_AF-A0A7W1JTJ0-F1
#
_entry.id   AF-A0A7W1JTJ0-F1
#
_cell.length_a   1.000
_cell.length_b   1.000
_cell.length_c   1.000
_cell.angle_alpha   90.00
_cell.angle_beta   90.00
_cell.angle_gamma   90.00
#
_symmetry.space_group_name_H-M   'P 1'
#
loop_
_entity.id
_entity.type
_entity.pdbx_description
1 polymer ?
#
loop_
_entity_poly.entity_id
_entity_poly.type
_entity_poly.pdbx_seq_one_letter_code
_entity_poly.pdbx_strand_id
1 'polypeptide(L)'
;MEEPRAEVTEAGRGPDGRRPPKDQSVPELVKSIAADAATLVRKEVELAKQEVVEALAARAKATAALAVAGVLGLIALVFLGSAAAAGLDNVMRPWASRLIVAAAFLLIAGAAVFVGLRKLKKPSLAPEETKRTVKEDVQWAKAQLKR
;
A
#
# COMPACT_ATOMS: atom_id res chain seq x y z
N MET A 1 -2.90 81.39 -42.49
CA MET A 1 -2.07 81.65 -41.31
C MET A 1 -2.20 80.40 -40.45
N GLU A 2 -1.54 79.33 -40.86
CA GLU A 2 -0.15 78.92 -40.58
C GLU A 2 -0.20 77.74 -39.60
N GLU A 3 0.04 76.54 -40.15
CA GLU A 3 0.45 75.36 -39.40
C GLU A 3 1.82 75.61 -38.76
N PRO A 4 2.10 75.13 -37.54
CA PRO A 4 3.46 74.81 -37.16
C PRO A 4 3.71 73.33 -37.45
N ARG A 5 4.40 73.08 -38.58
CA ARG A 5 5.16 71.86 -38.79
C ARG A 5 6.27 71.80 -37.74
N ALA A 6 6.31 70.72 -36.97
CA ALA A 6 7.53 70.26 -36.32
C ALA A 6 7.96 68.95 -36.99
N GLU A 7 8.77 69.14 -38.02
CA GLU A 7 9.62 68.12 -38.61
C GLU A 7 10.88 67.96 -37.73
N VAL A 8 11.62 66.86 -37.96
CA VAL A 8 12.96 66.53 -37.42
C VAL A 8 12.88 65.79 -36.05
N THR A 9 13.20 64.50 -35.91
CA THR A 9 14.34 63.78 -36.47
C THR A 9 14.13 62.26 -36.41
N GLU A 10 14.27 61.57 -37.54
CA GLU A 10 14.71 60.17 -37.56
C GLU A 10 16.17 60.09 -37.09
N ALA A 11 16.47 59.33 -36.03
CA ALA A 11 17.81 58.81 -35.80
C ALA A 11 17.75 57.55 -34.93
N GLY A 12 18.26 56.43 -35.48
CA GLY A 12 18.70 55.30 -34.66
C GLY A 12 17.85 54.04 -34.70
N ARG A 13 17.62 53.50 -35.89
CA ARG A 13 17.31 52.08 -36.09
C ARG A 13 18.49 51.23 -35.58
N GLY A 14 18.45 50.78 -34.32
CA GLY A 14 19.29 49.68 -33.83
C GLY A 14 18.72 48.35 -34.32
N PRO A 15 19.53 47.43 -34.86
CA PRO A 15 19.05 46.15 -35.35
C PRO A 15 18.56 45.28 -34.19
N ASP A 16 17.44 44.63 -34.47
CA ASP A 16 16.70 43.68 -33.67
C ASP A 16 17.57 42.74 -32.81
N GLY A 17 17.41 42.85 -31.49
CA GLY A 17 17.95 41.90 -30.52
C GLY A 17 16.90 40.92 -29.99
N ARG A 18 15.66 40.92 -30.52
CA ARG A 18 14.75 39.81 -30.27
C ARG A 18 15.31 38.62 -31.02
N ARG A 19 16.10 37.81 -30.30
CA ARG A 19 16.39 36.45 -30.70
C ARG A 19 15.06 35.86 -31.15
N PRO A 20 14.93 35.41 -32.42
CA PRO A 20 13.69 34.81 -32.87
C PRO A 20 13.34 33.69 -31.88
N PRO A 21 12.05 33.50 -31.53
CA PRO A 21 11.66 32.26 -30.87
C PRO A 21 12.23 31.15 -31.75
N LYS A 22 13.24 30.43 -31.23
CA LYS A 22 13.79 29.29 -31.94
C LYS A 22 12.60 28.36 -32.11
N ASP A 23 12.10 28.26 -33.34
CA ASP A 23 11.23 27.18 -33.75
C ASP A 23 11.96 25.92 -33.30
N GLN A 24 11.46 25.32 -32.22
CA GLN A 24 12.09 24.14 -31.66
C GLN A 24 12.11 23.13 -32.80
N SER A 25 13.32 22.73 -33.17
CA SER A 25 13.48 21.80 -34.26
C SER A 25 12.77 20.49 -33.88
N VAL A 26 12.15 19.79 -34.83
CA VAL A 26 11.49 18.49 -34.59
C VAL A 26 12.35 17.53 -33.71
N PRO A 27 13.70 17.49 -33.85
CA PRO A 27 14.58 16.75 -32.94
C PRO A 27 14.55 17.22 -31.48
N GLU A 28 14.43 18.53 -31.21
CA GLU A 28 14.34 19.09 -29.85
C GLU A 28 13.00 18.75 -29.18
N LEU A 29 11.89 18.74 -29.91
CA LEU A 29 10.59 18.31 -29.37
C LEU A 29 10.58 16.81 -29.02
N VAL A 30 11.16 15.97 -29.87
CA VAL A 30 11.26 14.53 -29.56
C VAL A 30 12.12 14.30 -28.31
N LYS A 31 13.19 15.08 -28.15
CA LYS A 31 14.06 15.03 -26.96
C LYS A 31 13.34 15.51 -25.70
N SER A 32 12.50 16.55 -25.77
CA SER A 32 11.74 17.03 -24.62
C SER A 32 10.64 16.05 -24.21
N ILE A 33 9.89 15.49 -25.17
CA ILE A 33 8.87 14.46 -24.89
C ILE A 33 9.50 13.21 -24.25
N ALA A 34 10.67 12.77 -24.73
CA ALA A 34 11.39 11.66 -24.13
C ALA A 34 11.84 11.95 -22.69
N ALA A 35 12.28 13.19 -22.41
CA ALA A 35 12.65 13.63 -21.07
C ALA A 35 11.42 13.71 -20.12
N ASP A 36 10.28 14.16 -20.63
CA ASP A 36 9.03 14.23 -19.87
C ASP A 36 8.49 12.83 -19.58
N ALA A 37 8.55 11.91 -20.54
CA ALA A 37 8.20 10.51 -20.34
C ALA A 37 9.09 9.84 -19.28
N ALA A 38 10.41 10.09 -19.30
CA ALA A 38 11.33 9.60 -18.28
C ALA A 38 11.00 10.18 -16.90
N THR A 39 10.62 11.45 -16.83
CA THR A 39 10.15 12.11 -15.60
C THR A 39 8.88 11.48 -15.06
N LEU A 40 7.90 11.18 -15.92
CA LEU A 40 6.64 10.53 -15.54
C LEU A 40 6.88 9.13 -14.97
N VAL A 41 7.68 8.31 -15.64
CA VAL A 41 8.03 6.95 -15.15
C VAL A 41 8.69 7.05 -13.77
N ARG A 42 9.59 8.01 -13.58
CA ARG A 42 10.26 8.20 -12.29
C ARG A 42 9.29 8.61 -11.18
N LYS A 43 8.31 9.47 -11.49
CA LYS A 43 7.24 9.86 -10.56
C LYS A 43 6.33 8.68 -10.22
N GLU A 44 5.97 7.86 -11.19
CA GLU A 44 5.12 6.68 -10.96
C GLU A 44 5.81 5.67 -10.05
N VAL A 45 7.12 5.46 -10.24
CA VAL A 45 7.92 4.62 -9.35
C VAL A 45 7.99 5.22 -7.94
N GLU A 46 8.12 6.54 -7.82
CA GLU A 46 8.12 7.22 -6.52
C GLU A 46 6.77 7.11 -5.81
N LEU A 47 5.67 7.29 -6.54
CA LEU A 47 4.31 7.12 -6.03
C LEU A 47 4.06 5.68 -5.59
N ALA A 48 4.39 4.70 -6.42
CA ALA A 48 4.25 3.28 -6.10
C ALA A 48 5.07 2.90 -4.86
N LYS A 49 6.28 3.48 -4.69
CA LYS A 49 7.08 3.30 -3.48
C LYS A 49 6.37 3.88 -2.25
N GLN A 50 5.80 5.08 -2.36
CA GLN A 50 5.07 5.71 -1.26
C GLN A 50 3.85 4.88 -0.85
N GLU A 51 3.04 4.43 -1.82
CA GLU A 51 1.86 3.60 -1.54
C GLU A 51 2.24 2.27 -0.87
N VAL A 52 3.34 1.63 -1.30
CA VAL A 52 3.86 0.43 -0.63
C VAL A 52 4.29 0.74 0.80
N VAL A 53 5.01 1.85 1.03
CA VAL A 53 5.45 2.25 2.38
C VAL A 53 4.26 2.55 3.29
N GLU A 54 3.25 3.27 2.80
CA GLU A 54 2.02 3.57 3.54
C GLU A 54 1.23 2.31 3.87
N ALA A 55 1.06 1.41 2.89
CA ALA A 55 0.40 0.13 3.09
C ALA A 55 1.14 -0.73 4.12
N LEU A 56 2.48 -0.75 4.08
CA LEU A 56 3.31 -1.44 5.06
C LEU A 56 3.19 -0.80 6.45
N ALA A 57 3.23 0.52 6.55
CA ALA A 57 3.10 1.24 7.81
C ALA A 57 1.73 1.00 8.47
N ALA A 58 0.65 1.04 7.69
CA ALA A 58 -0.69 0.73 8.18
C ALA A 58 -0.80 -0.71 8.69
N ARG A 59 -0.28 -1.67 7.93
CA ARG A 59 -0.23 -3.09 8.35
C ARG A 59 0.65 -3.29 9.59
N ALA A 60 1.80 -2.61 9.67
CA ALA A 60 2.70 -2.69 10.80
C ALA A 60 2.03 -2.17 12.07
N LYS A 61 1.35 -1.02 12.01
CA LYS A 61 0.60 -0.47 13.15
C LYS A 61 -0.50 -1.40 13.63
N ALA A 62 -1.28 -1.97 12.70
CA ALA A 62 -2.32 -2.93 13.03
C ALA A 62 -1.73 -4.20 13.69
N THR A 63 -0.62 -4.71 13.15
CA THR A 63 0.06 -5.90 13.67
C THR A 63 0.65 -5.64 15.06
N ALA A 64 1.24 -4.46 15.29
CA ALA A 64 1.75 -4.06 16.60
C ALA A 64 0.64 -3.98 17.65
N ALA A 65 -0.49 -3.37 17.32
CA ALA A 65 -1.64 -3.31 18.23
C ALA A 65 -2.18 -4.72 18.56
N LEU A 66 -2.29 -5.61 17.57
CA LEU A 66 -2.69 -6.99 17.78
C LEU A 66 -1.69 -7.78 18.63
N ALA A 67 -0.39 -7.53 18.47
CA ALA A 67 0.64 -8.16 19.29
C ALA A 67 0.50 -7.75 20.78
N VAL A 68 0.33 -6.45 21.04
CA VAL A 68 0.08 -5.94 22.41
C VAL A 68 -1.20 -6.53 22.99
N ALA A 69 -2.31 -6.50 22.23
CA ALA A 69 -3.57 -7.08 22.66
C ALA A 69 -3.45 -8.59 22.92
N GLY A 70 -2.67 -9.32 22.11
CA GLY A 70 -2.40 -10.74 22.30
C GLY A 70 -1.64 -11.01 23.60
N VAL A 71 -0.59 -10.25 23.89
CA VAL A 71 0.18 -10.37 25.15
C VAL A 71 -0.69 -10.06 26.35
N LEU A 72 -1.41 -8.93 26.33
CA LEU A 72 -2.32 -8.56 27.43
C LEU A 72 -3.44 -9.57 27.60
N GLY A 73 -3.98 -10.10 26.50
CA GLY A 73 -4.99 -11.15 26.52
C GLY A 73 -4.47 -12.44 27.16
N LEU A 74 -3.24 -12.86 26.86
CA LEU A 74 -2.60 -14.01 27.50
C LEU A 74 -2.42 -13.80 29.00
N ILE A 75 -1.94 -12.62 29.42
CA ILE A 75 -1.80 -12.27 30.83
C ILE A 75 -3.18 -12.32 31.53
N ALA A 76 -4.19 -11.71 30.93
CA ALA A 76 -5.55 -11.71 31.46
C ALA A 76 -6.11 -13.14 31.59
N LEU A 77 -5.87 -14.03 30.63
CA LEU A 77 -6.29 -15.43 30.70
C LEU A 77 -5.64 -16.19 31.87
N VAL A 78 -4.37 -15.91 32.18
CA VAL A 78 -3.70 -16.50 33.35
C VAL A 78 -4.37 -16.04 34.64
N PHE A 79 -4.66 -14.74 34.78
CA PHE A 79 -5.37 -14.22 35.95
C PHE A 79 -6.80 -14.75 36.06
N LEU A 80 -7.54 -14.82 34.95
CA LEU A 80 -8.89 -15.39 34.92
C LEU A 80 -8.88 -16.88 35.29
N GLY A 81 -7.94 -17.67 34.76
CA GLY A 81 -7.79 -19.08 35.12
C GLY A 81 -7.46 -19.27 36.60
N SER A 82 -6.57 -18.43 37.13
CA SER A 82 -6.24 -18.43 38.57
C SER A 82 -7.44 -18.07 39.44
N ALA A 83 -8.17 -17.00 39.08
CA ALA A 83 -9.37 -16.58 39.79
C ALA A 83 -10.49 -17.64 39.74
N ALA A 84 -10.70 -18.27 38.59
CA ALA A 84 -11.67 -19.35 38.43
C ALA A 84 -11.29 -20.57 39.30
N ALA A 85 -10.02 -20.96 39.29
CA ALA A 85 -9.54 -22.05 40.13
C ALA A 85 -9.70 -21.73 41.63
N ALA A 86 -9.32 -20.52 42.06
CA ALA A 86 -9.50 -20.06 43.43
C ALA A 86 -10.98 -20.01 43.85
N GLY A 87 -11.88 -19.63 42.95
CA GLY A 87 -13.33 -19.71 43.16
C GLY A 87 -13.79 -21.14 43.42
N LEU A 88 -13.38 -22.08 42.56
CA LEU A 88 -13.70 -23.51 42.69
C LEU A 88 -13.08 -24.15 43.93
N ASP A 89 -11.92 -23.68 44.40
CA ASP A 89 -11.27 -24.18 45.62
C ASP A 89 -12.18 -24.04 46.87
N ASN A 90 -13.21 -23.19 46.84
CA ASN A 90 -14.20 -23.07 47.93
C ASN A 90 -15.22 -24.23 47.99
N VAL A 91 -15.39 -24.97 46.90
CA VAL A 91 -16.41 -26.04 46.79
C VAL A 91 -15.81 -27.42 46.52
N MET A 92 -14.53 -27.50 46.16
CA MET A 92 -13.84 -28.76 45.88
C MET A 92 -12.34 -28.71 46.20
N ARG A 93 -11.66 -29.86 46.09
CA ARG A 93 -10.22 -29.96 46.38
C ARG A 93 -9.39 -29.16 45.35
N PRO A 94 -8.31 -28.46 45.78
CA PRO A 94 -7.51 -27.60 44.92
C PRO A 94 -7.00 -28.23 43.61
N TRP A 95 -6.56 -29.49 43.67
CA TRP A 95 -6.08 -30.20 42.49
C TRP A 95 -7.19 -30.44 41.45
N ALA A 96 -8.43 -30.69 41.91
CA ALA A 96 -9.57 -30.94 41.03
C ALA A 96 -10.03 -29.65 40.33
N SER A 97 -10.08 -28.53 41.05
CA SER A 97 -10.40 -27.21 40.48
C SER A 97 -9.49 -26.87 39.30
N ARG A 98 -8.18 -27.04 39.47
CA ARG A 98 -7.17 -26.74 38.46
C ARG A 98 -7.31 -27.65 37.23
N LEU A 99 -7.63 -28.92 37.41
CA LEU A 99 -7.89 -29.84 36.31
C LEU A 99 -9.13 -29.46 35.50
N ILE A 100 -10.21 -29.03 36.17
CA ILE A 100 -11.43 -28.59 35.50
C ILE A 100 -11.17 -27.31 34.68
N VAL A 101 -10.49 -26.33 35.26
CA VAL A 101 -10.14 -25.09 34.56
C VAL A 101 -9.20 -25.38 33.37
N ALA A 102 -8.21 -26.26 33.55
CA ALA A 102 -7.32 -26.69 32.47
C ALA A 102 -8.09 -27.38 31.34
N ALA A 103 -9.02 -28.29 31.67
CA ALA A 103 -9.86 -28.95 30.68
C ALA A 103 -10.73 -27.95 29.89
N ALA A 104 -11.30 -26.94 30.56
CA ALA A 104 -12.06 -25.88 29.90
C ALA A 104 -11.20 -25.09 28.91
N PHE A 105 -9.97 -24.72 29.30
CA PHE A 105 -9.05 -24.02 28.39
C PHE A 105 -8.61 -24.89 27.21
N LEU A 106 -8.38 -26.19 27.42
CA LEU A 106 -8.07 -27.13 26.33
C LEU A 106 -9.23 -27.25 25.34
N LEU A 107 -10.48 -27.27 25.80
CA LEU A 107 -11.65 -27.30 24.93
C LEU A 107 -11.74 -26.02 24.09
N ILE A 108 -11.56 -24.85 24.71
CA ILE A 108 -11.56 -23.55 24.00
C ILE A 108 -10.43 -23.51 22.97
N ALA A 109 -9.21 -23.91 23.36
CA ALA A 109 -8.05 -23.96 22.47
C ALA A 109 -8.27 -24.92 21.30
N GLY A 110 -8.80 -26.12 21.57
CA GLY A 110 -9.13 -27.11 20.54
C GLY A 110 -10.18 -26.58 19.55
N ALA A 111 -11.23 -25.91 20.02
CA ALA A 111 -12.23 -25.27 19.18
C ALA A 111 -11.62 -24.15 18.32
N ALA A 112 -10.77 -23.30 18.89
CA ALA A 112 -10.08 -22.24 18.17
C ALA A 112 -9.18 -22.79 17.05
N VAL A 113 -8.38 -23.82 17.35
CA VAL A 113 -7.55 -24.53 16.35
C VAL A 113 -8.41 -25.13 15.25
N PHE A 114 -9.51 -25.79 15.61
CA PHE A 114 -10.41 -26.40 14.64
C PHE A 114 -11.02 -25.36 13.67
N VAL A 115 -11.49 -24.22 14.20
CA VAL A 115 -12.01 -23.11 13.39
C VAL A 115 -10.91 -22.51 12.51
N GLY A 116 -9.71 -22.31 13.05
CA GLY A 116 -8.55 -21.82 12.31
C GLY A 116 -8.20 -22.73 11.13
N LEU A 117 -8.09 -24.04 11.36
CA LEU A 117 -7.83 -25.02 10.32
C LEU A 117 -8.93 -25.05 9.26
N ARG A 118 -10.21 -24.89 9.65
CA ARG A 118 -11.31 -24.79 8.67
C ARG A 118 -11.23 -23.53 7.82
N LYS A 119 -10.80 -22.40 8.38
CA LYS A 119 -10.60 -21.16 7.62
C LYS A 119 -9.42 -21.25 6.65
N LEU A 120 -8.34 -21.94 7.03
CA LEU A 120 -7.19 -22.18 6.16
C LEU A 120 -7.46 -23.19 5.04
N LYS A 121 -8.33 -24.17 5.29
CA LYS A 121 -8.74 -25.18 4.30
C LYS A 121 -9.78 -24.70 3.30
N LYS A 122 -10.46 -23.57 3.56
CA LYS A 122 -11.24 -22.93 2.50
C LYS A 122 -10.24 -22.43 1.47
N PRO A 123 -10.33 -22.84 0.18
CA PRO A 123 -9.49 -22.25 -0.86
C PRO A 123 -9.66 -20.75 -0.72
N SER A 124 -8.54 -20.06 -0.53
CA SER A 124 -8.57 -18.62 -0.38
C SER A 124 -9.36 -18.07 -1.56
N LEU A 125 -10.10 -16.99 -1.31
CA LEU A 125 -10.44 -16.02 -2.33
C LEU A 125 -9.13 -15.37 -2.83
N ALA A 126 -8.14 -16.16 -3.25
CA ALA A 126 -7.25 -15.71 -4.29
C ALA A 126 -8.20 -15.29 -5.39
N PRO A 127 -8.16 -14.03 -5.87
CA PRO A 127 -9.09 -13.61 -6.90
C PRO A 127 -8.84 -14.55 -8.08
N GLU A 128 -9.76 -15.48 -8.30
CA GLU A 128 -9.74 -16.37 -9.47
C GLU A 128 -9.63 -15.50 -10.72
N GLU A 129 -10.28 -14.34 -10.68
CA GLU A 129 -10.12 -13.20 -11.60
C GLU A 129 -8.65 -12.81 -11.82
N THR A 130 -7.86 -12.48 -10.79
CA THR A 130 -6.45 -12.06 -10.96
C THR A 130 -5.58 -13.18 -11.55
N LYS A 131 -5.81 -14.44 -11.17
CA LYS A 131 -5.08 -15.57 -11.77
C LYS A 131 -5.47 -15.78 -13.23
N ARG A 132 -6.73 -15.53 -13.57
CA ARG A 132 -7.25 -15.63 -14.94
C ARG A 132 -6.72 -14.51 -15.82
N THR A 133 -6.76 -13.25 -15.36
CA THR A 133 -6.21 -12.09 -16.08
C THR A 133 -4.71 -12.25 -16.34
N VAL A 134 -3.92 -12.66 -15.34
CA VAL A 134 -2.48 -12.90 -15.54
C VAL A 134 -2.21 -14.05 -16.52
N LYS A 135 -3.04 -15.11 -16.52
CA LYS A 135 -2.93 -16.18 -17.52
C LYS A 135 -3.29 -15.71 -18.93
N GLU A 136 -4.35 -14.91 -19.07
CA GLU A 136 -4.80 -14.34 -20.34
C GLU A 136 -3.76 -13.37 -20.91
N ASP A 137 -3.15 -12.53 -20.07
CA ASP A 137 -2.07 -11.60 -20.47
C ASP A 137 -0.82 -12.34 -20.96
N VAL A 138 -0.43 -13.42 -20.26
CA VAL A 138 0.71 -14.26 -20.67
C VAL A 138 0.41 -15.00 -21.98
N GLN A 139 -0.83 -15.45 -22.17
CA GLN A 139 -1.27 -16.11 -23.41
C GLN A 139 -1.25 -15.12 -24.59
N TRP A 140 -1.77 -13.91 -24.40
CA TRP A 140 -1.77 -12.85 -25.40
C TRP A 140 -0.34 -12.43 -25.78
N ALA A 141 0.54 -12.24 -24.80
CA ALA A 141 1.95 -11.90 -25.04
C ALA A 141 2.69 -13.00 -25.82
N LYS A 142 2.42 -14.28 -25.52
CA LYS A 142 2.97 -15.42 -26.27
C LYS A 142 2.43 -15.52 -27.70
N ALA A 143 1.17 -15.17 -27.91
CA ALA A 143 0.55 -15.18 -29.24
C ALA A 143 1.12 -14.09 -30.15
N GLN A 144 1.47 -12.92 -29.60
CA GLN A 144 2.15 -11.84 -30.31
C GLN A 144 3.58 -12.20 -30.72
N LEU A 145 4.33 -12.88 -29.85
CA LEU A 145 5.70 -13.31 -30.15
C LEU A 145 5.80 -14.44 -31.21
N LYS A 146 4.68 -15.08 -31.53
CA LYS A 146 4.60 -16.19 -32.50
C LYS A 146 4.09 -15.75 -33.89
N ARG A 147 3.83 -14.46 -34.08
CA ARG A 147 3.55 -13.83 -35.39
C ARG A 147 4.81 -13.16 -35.92
#